data_AF-A0A7T3T223-F1
#
_entry.id   AF-A0A7T3T223-F1
#
_cell.length_a   1.000
_cell.length_b   1.000
_cell.length_c   1.000
_cell.angle_alpha   90.00
_cell.angle_beta   90.00
_cell.angle_gamma   90.00
#
_symmetry.space_group_name_H-M   'P 1'
#
loop_
_entity.id
_entity.type
_entity.pdbx_description
1 polymer ?
#
loop_
_entity_poly.entity_id
_entity_poly.type
_entity_poly.pdbx_seq_one_letter_code
_entity_poly.pdbx_strand_id
1 'polypeptide(L)'
;MSKPNIKIGWRTIKTVVAVMVTLLLYEWLNRQPATLAALACVFTLRNDVPTSIKFGRFRVFGNSVGAIIAGTVSQLELFLGIGNSYVHIFVVSLGVLLIIVICNQFNHSSSIVNASATYFVVLLTISHHDLVWYTVNRVLDAFVGATIAVTVNRLLPGPFDEKPPAN
;
A
#
# COMPACT_ATOMS: atom_id res chain seq x y z
N MET A 1 0.84 -17.18 36.24
CA MET A 1 1.01 -16.41 34.99
C MET A 1 -0.36 -16.25 34.36
N SER A 2 -0.99 -15.07 34.45
CA SER A 2 -2.31 -14.84 33.87
C SER A 2 -2.20 -14.82 32.34
N LYS A 3 -3.05 -15.58 31.65
CA LYS A 3 -3.13 -15.54 30.18
C LYS A 3 -3.55 -14.13 29.76
N PRO A 4 -2.87 -13.49 28.78
CA PRO A 4 -3.35 -12.21 28.26
C PRO A 4 -4.72 -12.42 27.61
N ASN A 5 -5.74 -11.73 28.10
CA ASN A 5 -7.07 -11.72 27.50
C ASN A 5 -7.00 -10.92 26.19
N ILE A 6 -7.08 -11.62 25.05
CA ILE A 6 -7.17 -10.99 23.73
C ILE A 6 -8.56 -10.35 23.62
N LYS A 7 -8.62 -9.01 23.60
CA LYS A 7 -9.86 -8.26 23.34
C LYS A 7 -9.90 -7.84 21.88
N ILE A 8 -10.93 -8.26 21.15
CA ILE A 8 -11.18 -7.85 19.77
C ILE A 8 -11.84 -6.47 19.81
N GLY A 9 -11.12 -5.43 19.39
CA GLY A 9 -11.64 -4.06 19.33
C GLY A 9 -12.34 -3.73 18.01
N TRP A 10 -13.08 -2.62 17.99
CA TRP A 10 -13.79 -2.12 16.80
C TRP A 10 -12.90 -1.95 15.58
N ARG A 11 -11.65 -1.49 15.75
CA ARG A 11 -10.68 -1.41 14.64
C ARG A 11 -10.50 -2.76 13.95
N THR A 12 -10.40 -3.85 14.71
CA THR A 12 -10.21 -5.19 14.16
C THR A 12 -11.42 -5.62 13.36
N ILE A 13 -12.63 -5.42 13.90
CA ILE A 13 -13.89 -5.73 13.20
C ILE A 13 -14.00 -4.94 11.89
N LYS A 14 -13.79 -3.63 11.94
CA LYS A 14 -13.79 -2.76 10.76
C LYS A 14 -12.77 -3.19 9.71
N THR A 15 -11.61 -3.69 10.14
CA THR A 15 -10.56 -4.19 9.23
C THR A 15 -11.06 -5.44 8.49
N VAL A 16 -11.64 -6.40 9.22
CA VAL A 16 -12.19 -7.62 8.63
C VAL A 16 -13.31 -7.30 7.64
N VAL A 17 -14.23 -6.41 8.01
CA VAL A 17 -15.32 -5.98 7.11
C VAL A 17 -14.76 -5.29 5.85
N ALA A 18 -13.77 -4.39 6.00
CA ALA A 18 -13.15 -3.71 4.86
C ALA A 18 -12.45 -4.68 3.90
N VAL A 19 -11.77 -5.69 4.44
CA VAL A 19 -11.15 -6.75 3.64
C VAL A 19 -12.22 -7.59 2.94
N MET A 20 -13.27 -8.00 3.65
CA MET A 20 -14.37 -8.78 3.07
C MET A 20 -15.04 -8.03 1.91
N VAL A 21 -15.37 -6.75 2.09
CA VAL A 21 -15.95 -5.92 1.02
C VAL A 21 -15.01 -5.82 -0.18
N THR A 22 -13.71 -5.66 0.06
CA THR A 22 -12.70 -5.61 -1.01
C THR A 22 -12.62 -6.91 -1.79
N LEU A 23 -12.59 -8.05 -1.10
CA LEU A 23 -12.51 -9.35 -1.75
C LEU A 23 -13.79 -9.65 -2.56
N LEU A 24 -14.97 -9.36 -2.01
CA LEU A 24 -16.24 -9.52 -2.71
C LEU A 24 -16.33 -8.62 -3.94
N LEU A 25 -15.84 -7.39 -3.85
CA LEU A 25 -15.78 -6.48 -5.00
C LEU A 25 -14.88 -7.04 -6.11
N TYR A 26 -13.69 -7.55 -5.77
CA TYR A 26 -12.75 -8.08 -6.75
C TYR A 26 -13.27 -9.36 -7.41
N GLU A 27 -13.94 -10.22 -6.64
CA GLU A 27 -14.60 -11.42 -7.16
C GLU A 27 -15.72 -11.03 -8.14
N TRP A 28 -16.59 -10.08 -7.77
CA TRP A 28 -17.68 -9.63 -8.63
C TRP A 28 -17.19 -8.99 -9.93
N LEU A 29 -16.07 -8.27 -9.87
CA LEU A 29 -15.42 -7.67 -11.04
C LEU A 29 -14.59 -8.65 -11.87
N ASN A 30 -14.47 -9.93 -11.45
CA ASN A 30 -13.54 -10.91 -12.02
C ASN A 30 -12.10 -10.37 -12.14
N ARG A 31 -11.68 -9.55 -11.17
CA ARG A 31 -10.37 -8.91 -11.14
C ARG A 31 -9.48 -9.65 -10.14
N GLN A 32 -8.49 -10.37 -10.64
CA GLN A 32 -7.51 -11.07 -9.80
C GLN A 32 -6.07 -10.64 -10.17
N PRO A 33 -5.13 -10.68 -9.20
CA PRO A 33 -5.31 -11.04 -7.80
C PRO A 33 -5.76 -9.86 -6.91
N ALA A 34 -6.60 -10.13 -5.90
CA ALA A 34 -7.08 -9.11 -4.95
C ALA A 34 -6.10 -8.79 -3.79
N THR A 35 -4.92 -9.42 -3.81
CA THR A 35 -3.96 -9.41 -2.69
C THR A 35 -3.48 -8.00 -2.34
N LEU A 36 -3.15 -7.19 -3.34
CA LEU A 36 -2.63 -5.84 -3.15
C LEU A 36 -3.69 -4.89 -2.58
N ALA A 37 -4.94 -5.02 -3.03
CA ALA A 37 -6.06 -4.24 -2.53
C ALA A 37 -6.42 -4.61 -1.09
N ALA A 38 -6.45 -5.90 -0.76
CA ALA A 38 -6.68 -6.38 0.61
C ALA A 38 -5.58 -5.89 1.57
N LEU A 39 -4.30 -5.97 1.16
CA LEU A 39 -3.18 -5.43 1.94
C LEU A 39 -3.31 -3.90 2.13
N ALA A 40 -3.75 -3.19 1.10
CA ALA A 40 -4.00 -1.76 1.19
C ALA A 40 -5.13 -1.44 2.18
N CYS A 41 -6.18 -2.26 2.29
CA CYS A 41 -7.20 -2.10 3.33
C CYS A 41 -6.62 -2.23 4.73
N VAL A 42 -5.92 -3.32 5.01
CA VAL A 42 -5.34 -3.60 6.33
C VAL A 42 -4.35 -2.50 6.73
N PHE A 43 -3.53 -2.04 5.79
CA PHE A 43 -2.59 -0.96 6.04
C PHE A 43 -3.30 0.38 6.29
N THR A 44 -4.34 0.69 5.52
CA THR A 44 -5.04 1.99 5.58
C THR A 44 -5.90 2.12 6.82
N LEU A 45 -6.53 1.03 7.28
CA LEU A 45 -7.47 1.12 8.39
C LEU A 45 -6.75 1.41 9.72
N ARG A 46 -7.25 2.44 10.40
CA ARG A 46 -6.72 2.96 11.68
C ARG A 46 -7.88 3.15 12.67
N ASN A 47 -7.56 3.57 13.89
CA ASN A 47 -8.58 3.72 14.94
C ASN A 47 -9.61 4.80 14.60
N ASP A 48 -9.16 5.88 13.96
CA ASP A 48 -9.97 7.03 13.55
C ASP A 48 -9.89 7.25 12.03
N VAL A 49 -10.91 7.92 11.49
CA VAL A 49 -11.06 8.20 10.06
C VAL A 49 -9.97 9.15 9.53
N PRO A 50 -9.63 10.28 10.17
CA PRO A 50 -8.56 11.17 9.71
C PRO A 50 -7.21 10.46 9.56
N THR A 51 -6.85 9.63 10.55
CA THR A 51 -5.62 8.84 10.49
C THR A 51 -5.71 7.77 9.41
N SER A 52 -6.87 7.17 9.18
CA SER A 52 -7.06 6.24 8.05
C SER A 52 -6.86 6.93 6.71
N ILE A 53 -7.41 8.13 6.52
CA ILE A 53 -7.19 8.95 5.32
C ILE A 53 -5.69 9.25 5.14
N LYS A 54 -5.01 9.65 6.21
CA LYS A 54 -3.56 9.92 6.20
C LYS A 54 -2.76 8.69 5.75
N PHE A 55 -3.04 7.52 6.31
CA PHE A 55 -2.36 6.27 5.94
C PHE A 55 -2.75 5.76 4.55
N GLY A 56 -3.99 5.98 4.11
CA GLY A 56 -4.40 5.71 2.73
C GLY A 56 -3.61 6.54 1.73
N ARG A 57 -3.42 7.84 2.01
CA ARG A 57 -2.57 8.72 1.19
C ARG A 57 -1.12 8.22 1.14
N PHE A 58 -0.55 7.80 2.27
CA PHE A 58 0.80 7.21 2.29
C PHE A 58 0.90 5.93 1.47
N ARG A 59 -0.15 5.09 1.49
CA ARG A 59 -0.17 3.85 0.72
C ARG A 59 -0.21 4.14 -0.78
N VAL A 60 -1.11 5.01 -1.23
CA VAL A 60 -1.22 5.38 -2.65
C VAL A 60 0.07 6.06 -3.11
N PHE A 61 0.53 7.08 -2.38
CA PHE A 61 1.75 7.81 -2.70
C PHE A 61 2.98 6.90 -2.78
N GLY A 62 3.18 6.03 -1.78
CA GLY A 62 4.33 5.12 -1.77
C GLY A 62 4.29 4.11 -2.92
N ASN A 63 3.12 3.54 -3.25
CA ASN A 63 3.00 2.64 -4.40
C ASN A 63 3.30 3.39 -5.71
N SER A 64 2.82 4.62 -5.87
CA SER A 64 3.12 5.43 -7.05
C SER A 64 4.61 5.73 -7.17
N VAL A 65 5.27 6.20 -6.10
CA VAL A 65 6.72 6.50 -6.13
C VAL A 65 7.54 5.26 -6.46
N GLY A 66 7.28 4.14 -5.77
CA GLY A 66 8.00 2.89 -6.02
C GLY A 66 7.79 2.37 -7.45
N ALA A 67 6.56 2.46 -7.97
CA ALA A 67 6.22 1.98 -9.30
C ALA A 67 6.87 2.84 -10.40
N ILE A 68 6.87 4.16 -10.23
CA ILE A 68 7.50 5.10 -11.17
C ILE A 68 9.01 4.86 -11.19
N ILE A 69 9.67 4.78 -10.04
CA ILE A 69 11.12 4.56 -9.98
C ILE A 69 11.48 3.18 -10.57
N ALA A 70 10.69 2.14 -10.29
CA ALA A 70 10.92 0.82 -10.87
C ALA A 70 10.79 0.84 -12.40
N GLY A 71 9.76 1.47 -12.94
CA GLY A 71 9.58 1.61 -14.39
C GLY A 71 10.74 2.39 -15.04
N THR A 72 11.15 3.50 -14.43
CA THR A 72 12.29 4.30 -14.93
C THR A 72 13.59 3.50 -14.91
N VAL A 73 13.89 2.81 -13.82
CA VAL A 73 15.10 1.98 -13.71
C VAL A 73 15.09 0.85 -14.74
N SER A 74 13.98 0.12 -14.85
CA SER A 74 13.84 -0.98 -15.81
C SER A 74 14.01 -0.51 -17.25
N GLN A 75 13.42 0.64 -17.61
CA GLN A 75 13.53 1.20 -18.96
C GLN A 75 14.96 1.69 -19.25
N LEU A 76 15.63 2.26 -18.25
CA LEU A 76 17.02 2.72 -18.38
C LEU A 76 17.98 1.53 -18.58
N GLU A 77 17.79 0.45 -17.82
CA GLU A 77 18.59 -0.78 -17.98
C GLU A 77 18.43 -1.39 -19.36
N LEU A 78 17.20 -1.42 -19.89
CA LEU A 78 16.92 -1.89 -21.24
C LEU A 78 17.59 -1.00 -22.30
N PHE A 79 17.47 0.33 -22.15
CA PHE A 79 18.02 1.28 -23.11
C PHE A 79 19.55 1.27 -23.14
N LEU A 80 20.19 1.13 -21.98
CA LEU A 80 21.65 1.08 -21.85
C LEU A 80 22.24 -0.32 -22.06
N GLY A 81 21.40 -1.35 -22.25
CA GLY A 81 21.87 -2.73 -22.41
C GLY A 81 22.59 -3.27 -21.18
N ILE A 82 22.14 -2.91 -19.97
CA ILE A 82 22.77 -3.33 -18.71
C ILE A 82 22.53 -4.83 -18.51
N GLY A 83 23.54 -5.65 -18.85
CA GLY A 83 23.53 -7.10 -18.60
C GLY A 83 24.42 -7.54 -17.43
N ASN A 84 25.19 -6.63 -16.83
CA ASN A 84 26.09 -6.94 -15.72
C ASN A 84 25.36 -6.89 -14.37
N SER A 85 25.33 -8.01 -13.66
CA SER A 85 24.62 -8.14 -12.38
C SER A 85 25.09 -7.16 -11.29
N TYR A 86 26.37 -6.78 -11.27
CA TYR A 86 26.87 -5.81 -10.29
C TYR A 86 26.38 -4.39 -10.58
N VAL A 87 26.28 -4.02 -11.87
CA VAL A 87 25.72 -2.73 -12.29
C VAL A 87 24.23 -2.68 -11.94
N HIS A 88 23.48 -3.76 -12.21
CA HIS A 88 22.07 -3.87 -11.79
C HIS A 88 21.90 -3.68 -10.27
N ILE A 89 22.70 -4.37 -9.46
CA ILE A 89 22.67 -4.22 -7.99
C ILE A 89 22.93 -2.76 -7.56
N PHE A 90 23.88 -2.09 -8.22
CA PHE A 90 24.20 -0.69 -7.94
C PHE A 90 23.03 0.24 -8.29
N VAL A 91 22.42 0.08 -9.47
CA VAL A 91 21.28 0.88 -9.93
C VAL A 91 20.06 0.63 -9.03
N VAL A 92 19.79 -0.62 -8.65
CA VAL A 92 18.73 -0.98 -7.72
C VAL A 92 18.91 -0.29 -6.36
N SER A 93 20.14 -0.29 -5.84
CA SER A 93 20.47 0.40 -4.58
C SER A 93 20.29 1.91 -4.68
N LEU A 94 20.66 2.51 -5.82
CA LEU A 94 20.46 3.94 -6.07
C LEU A 94 18.97 4.32 -6.16
N GLY A 95 18.12 3.43 -6.67
CA GLY A 95 16.66 3.62 -6.65
C GLY A 95 16.10 3.78 -5.24
N VAL A 96 16.63 3.06 -4.25
CA VAL A 96 16.22 3.21 -2.84
C VAL A 96 16.58 4.59 -2.30
N LEU A 97 17.77 5.11 -2.64
CA LEU A 97 18.16 6.47 -2.28
C LEU A 97 17.15 7.48 -2.84
N LEU A 98 16.76 7.35 -4.10
CA LEU A 98 15.76 8.22 -4.74
C LEU A 98 14.40 8.14 -4.03
N ILE A 99 13.95 6.93 -3.66
CA ILE A 99 12.71 6.74 -2.88
C ILE A 99 12.78 7.52 -1.57
N ILE A 100 13.86 7.39 -0.81
CA ILE A 100 14.02 8.05 0.48
C ILE A 100 13.96 9.57 0.32
N VAL A 101 14.73 10.11 -0.63
CA VAL A 101 14.78 11.55 -0.91
C VAL A 101 13.40 12.08 -1.30
N ILE A 102 12.72 11.43 -2.24
CA ILE A 102 11.38 11.84 -2.68
C ILE A 102 10.38 11.76 -1.51
N CYS A 103 10.31 10.63 -0.80
CA CYS A 103 9.38 10.50 0.32
C CYS A 103 9.61 11.56 1.40
N ASN A 104 10.86 11.90 1.71
CA ASN A 104 11.17 12.94 2.70
C ASN A 104 10.82 14.34 2.19
N GLN A 105 11.11 14.65 0.91
CA GLN A 105 10.76 15.94 0.30
C GLN A 105 9.26 16.24 0.36
N PHE A 106 8.42 15.21 0.24
CA PHE A 106 6.96 15.33 0.35
C PHE A 106 6.43 15.17 1.79
N ASN A 107 7.29 15.13 2.81
CA ASN A 107 6.93 14.89 4.22
C ASN A 107 6.16 13.56 4.44
N HIS A 108 6.43 12.58 3.60
CA HIS A 108 5.76 11.28 3.54
C HIS A 108 6.72 10.14 3.91
N SER A 109 7.60 10.33 4.89
CA SER A 109 8.61 9.35 5.33
C SER A 109 8.01 7.99 5.73
N SER A 110 6.77 7.96 6.23
CA SER A 110 6.01 6.72 6.50
C SER A 110 5.71 5.89 5.24
N SER A 111 5.92 6.46 4.05
CA SER A 111 5.73 5.77 2.76
C SER A 111 6.99 5.05 2.28
N ILE A 112 8.17 5.32 2.86
CA ILE A 112 9.46 4.78 2.39
C ILE A 112 9.41 3.25 2.28
N VAL A 113 9.02 2.56 3.35
CA VAL A 113 8.95 1.09 3.35
C VAL A 113 7.99 0.57 2.27
N ASN A 114 6.83 1.21 2.11
CA ASN A 114 5.84 0.82 1.12
C ASN A 114 6.31 1.07 -0.32
N ALA A 115 6.99 2.19 -0.55
CA ALA A 115 7.60 2.53 -1.84
C ALA A 115 8.72 1.56 -2.20
N SER A 116 9.63 1.28 -1.25
CA SER A 116 10.72 0.32 -1.45
C SER A 116 10.19 -1.09 -1.70
N ALA A 117 9.20 -1.55 -0.95
CA ALA A 117 8.57 -2.85 -1.19
C ALA A 117 7.93 -2.93 -2.59
N THR A 118 7.35 -1.82 -3.05
CA THR A 118 6.81 -1.71 -4.41
C THR A 118 7.88 -1.79 -5.47
N TYR A 119 8.90 -0.98 -5.30
CA TYR A 119 10.06 -0.93 -6.17
C TYR A 119 10.73 -2.29 -6.34
N PHE A 120 11.01 -2.97 -5.23
CA PHE A 120 11.66 -4.29 -5.26
C PHE A 120 10.80 -5.36 -5.87
N VAL A 121 9.51 -5.42 -5.55
CA VAL A 121 8.64 -6.44 -6.17
C VAL A 121 8.59 -6.21 -7.68
N VAL A 122 8.43 -4.97 -8.14
CA VAL A 122 8.38 -4.69 -9.58
C VAL A 122 9.70 -5.07 -10.26
N LEU A 123 10.85 -4.62 -9.76
CA LEU A 123 12.13 -4.86 -10.43
C LEU A 123 12.65 -6.30 -10.30
N LEU A 124 12.43 -6.94 -9.16
CA LEU A 124 13.07 -8.23 -8.86
C LEU A 124 12.18 -9.44 -9.18
N THR A 125 10.89 -9.22 -9.44
CA THR A 125 9.94 -10.35 -9.64
C THR A 125 9.11 -10.26 -10.91
N ILE A 126 8.97 -9.09 -11.53
CA ILE A 126 8.08 -8.91 -12.69
C ILE A 126 8.89 -8.88 -13.99
N SER A 127 8.38 -9.59 -15.00
CA SER A 127 8.96 -9.59 -16.34
C SER A 127 8.80 -8.21 -17.01
N HIS A 128 9.71 -7.84 -17.92
CA HIS A 128 9.60 -6.56 -18.64
C HIS A 128 8.29 -6.43 -19.46
N HIS A 129 7.74 -7.54 -19.94
CA HIS A 129 6.49 -7.54 -20.71
C HIS A 129 5.27 -7.14 -19.87
N ASP A 130 5.26 -7.51 -18.59
CA ASP A 130 4.12 -7.25 -17.69
C ASP A 130 4.26 -5.98 -16.86
N LEU A 131 5.41 -5.29 -16.96
CA LEU A 131 5.80 -4.23 -16.04
C LEU A 131 4.80 -3.07 -16.01
N VAL A 132 4.39 -2.56 -17.16
CA VAL A 132 3.44 -1.42 -17.25
C VAL A 132 2.09 -1.80 -16.66
N TRP A 133 1.57 -2.96 -17.06
CA TRP A 133 0.29 -3.45 -16.57
C TRP A 133 0.32 -3.66 -15.05
N TYR A 134 1.36 -4.31 -14.55
CA TYR A 134 1.50 -4.61 -13.13
C TYR A 134 1.67 -3.35 -12.28
N THR A 135 2.50 -2.40 -12.69
CA THR A 135 2.74 -1.14 -11.96
C THR A 135 1.48 -0.28 -11.86
N VAL A 136 0.71 -0.16 -12.95
CA VAL A 136 -0.58 0.55 -12.95
C VAL A 136 -1.56 -0.12 -12.00
N ASN A 137 -1.70 -1.44 -12.08
CA ASN A 137 -2.59 -2.19 -11.18
C ASN A 137 -2.20 -2.01 -9.71
N ARG A 138 -0.90 -1.91 -9.41
CA ARG A 138 -0.43 -1.73 -8.04
C ARG A 138 -0.89 -0.41 -7.41
N VAL A 139 -0.88 0.67 -8.20
CA VAL A 139 -1.39 1.98 -7.76
C VAL A 139 -2.92 1.94 -7.64
N LEU A 140 -3.59 1.33 -8.62
CA LEU A 140 -5.05 1.20 -8.63
C LEU A 140 -5.56 0.38 -7.43
N ASP A 141 -4.95 -0.77 -7.16
CA ASP A 141 -5.31 -1.65 -6.05
C ASP A 141 -5.07 -0.96 -4.70
N ALA A 142 -3.96 -0.22 -4.58
CA ALA A 142 -3.68 0.59 -3.41
C ALA A 142 -4.75 1.66 -3.18
N PHE A 143 -5.21 2.32 -4.24
CA PHE A 143 -6.26 3.32 -4.19
C PHE A 143 -7.63 2.73 -3.82
N VAL A 144 -8.02 1.63 -4.48
CA VAL A 144 -9.30 0.96 -4.22
C VAL A 144 -9.36 0.44 -2.78
N GLY A 145 -8.33 -0.27 -2.33
CA GLY A 145 -8.28 -0.78 -0.96
C GLY A 145 -8.25 0.34 0.09
N ALA A 146 -7.52 1.44 -0.17
CA ALA A 146 -7.52 2.59 0.72
C ALA A 146 -8.92 3.25 0.80
N THR A 147 -9.58 3.40 -0.34
CA THR A 147 -10.94 3.98 -0.42
C THR A 147 -11.93 3.15 0.36
N ILE A 148 -11.96 1.83 0.17
CA ILE A 148 -12.87 0.92 0.88
C ILE A 148 -12.60 0.97 2.39
N ALA A 149 -11.33 0.95 2.81
CA ALA A 149 -10.99 1.02 4.23
C ALA A 149 -11.45 2.32 4.90
N VAL A 150 -11.25 3.47 4.24
CA VAL A 150 -11.73 4.76 4.75
C VAL A 150 -13.25 4.80 4.83
N THR A 151 -13.94 4.32 3.78
CA THR A 151 -15.40 4.27 3.74
C THR A 151 -15.97 3.39 4.85
N VAL A 152 -15.46 2.17 5.01
CA VAL A 152 -15.89 1.26 6.07
C VAL A 152 -15.60 1.84 7.45
N ASN A 153 -14.45 2.49 7.64
CA ASN A 153 -14.13 3.10 8.94
C ASN A 153 -15.09 4.25 9.29
N ARG A 154 -15.54 4.99 8.28
CA ARG A 154 -16.51 6.09 8.44
C ARG A 154 -17.93 5.60 8.68
N LEU A 155 -18.35 4.49 8.08
CA LEU A 155 -19.73 4.00 8.16
C LEU A 155 -19.99 3.16 9.41
N LEU A 156 -19.01 2.43 9.91
CA LEU A 156 -19.17 1.57 11.09
C LEU A 156 -18.88 2.34 12.39
N PRO A 157 -19.59 2.05 13.49
CA PRO A 157 -19.37 2.71 14.79
C PRO A 157 -18.01 2.36 15.40
N GLY A 158 -17.43 3.28 16.17
CA GLY A 158 -16.20 3.07 16.95
C GLY A 158 -16.28 3.66 18.36
N PRO A 159 -15.35 3.34 19.26
CA PRO A 159 -15.41 3.74 20.68
C PRO A 159 -15.31 5.26 20.92
N PHE A 160 -15.08 6.05 19.87
CA PHE A 160 -15.16 7.52 19.94
C PHE A 160 -16.55 8.07 19.59
N ASP A 161 -17.49 7.20 19.19
CA ASP A 161 -18.91 7.52 19.00
C ASP A 161 -19.71 7.34 20.30
N GLU A 162 -19.10 6.86 21.38
CA GLU A 162 -19.67 6.98 22.73
C GLU A 162 -19.53 8.43 23.19
N LYS A 163 -20.63 9.18 23.09
CA LYS A 163 -20.78 10.48 23.73
C LYS A 163 -20.38 10.34 25.21
N PRO A 164 -19.50 11.19 25.76
CA PRO A 164 -19.20 11.13 27.19
C PRO A 164 -20.52 11.22 27.96
N PRO A 165 -20.68 10.46 29.07
CA PRO A 165 -21.89 10.54 29.88
C PRO A 165 -22.15 12.00 30.22
N ALA A 166 -23.39 12.45 30.01
CA ALA A 166 -23.80 13.79 30.39
C ALA A 166 -23.69 13.86 31.92
N ASN A 167 -22.70 14.59 32.40
CA ASN A 167 -22.58 15.01 33.79
C ASN A 167 -23.46 16.22 34.02
#